data_AF-A0A0Q6ZC81-F1
#
_entry.id   AF-A0A0Q6ZC81-F1
#
_cell.length_a   1.000
_cell.length_b   1.000
_cell.length_c   1.000
_cell.angle_alpha   90.00
_cell.angle_beta   90.00
_cell.angle_gamma   90.00
#
_symmetry.space_group_name_H-M   'P 1'
#
loop_
_entity.id
_entity.type
_entity.pdbx_description
1 polymer ?
#
loop_
_entity_poly.entity_id
_entity_poly.type
_entity_poly.pdbx_seq_one_letter_code
_entity_poly.pdbx_strand_id
1 'polypeptide(L)'
;MSTTLGDSPVVQTVDPEQLSPEDGRAPEQTVVVGKTASELDAVFQRQSEAVRADATTKFARTVHYALVECDTELQRIPLDALSLGLKARASDDDPGMLHDDFIFSLLLATGTLSRTTIDVGPTCVIDPVLVLQEAEAQGLNVRLMLPNDASSVASVEGYVDRLERYAALWLTHSSGNFSLTPVDGYVEYKFSVAMGHTPKEITNNHEMKLLFTDEVPLEVMDYIKARLDHVIERELGGDDYFKGEVQKLAGALKLKDAELRAARRKMLEEELDSRTPVPNLIRATSLMTGLGLADAAGMIYELKNSIHAVLDKYLPKTEGEDTEEFTPSKAQVAFAQNLVAAVSSAFGGVDHLASAWDQLSSVSQLKHLVDLDRGVVSPSVGATRAAETIGVDGKVAALAGAEFVGIIGSILKAGGAISEIGLERPKPVAEPQPASSNNIIIAVG
;
A
#
# COMPACT_ATOMS: atom_id res chain seq x y z
N MET A 1 -29.86 15.67 46.95
CA MET A 1 -28.69 15.20 47.74
C MET A 1 -27.48 15.89 47.15
N SER A 2 -26.72 16.60 47.98
CA SER A 2 -25.62 17.49 47.56
C SER A 2 -24.50 16.75 46.85
N THR A 3 -24.16 17.20 45.64
CA THR A 3 -22.85 16.97 45.03
C THR A 3 -22.05 18.26 45.11
N THR A 4 -20.88 18.14 45.71
CA THR A 4 -19.93 19.20 46.06
C THR A 4 -19.28 19.81 44.83
N LEU A 5 -19.47 21.12 44.66
CA LEU A 5 -18.54 22.01 43.95
C LEU A 5 -17.28 22.15 44.81
N GLY A 6 -16.12 21.83 44.24
CA GLY A 6 -14.82 22.15 44.83
C GLY A 6 -13.89 20.96 44.96
N ASP A 7 -13.05 20.74 43.95
CA ASP A 7 -11.61 20.63 44.14
C ASP A 7 -10.89 20.93 42.81
N SER A 8 -9.73 21.58 42.90
CA SER A 8 -8.88 21.87 41.73
C SER A 8 -8.51 20.56 41.03
N PRO A 9 -8.35 20.53 39.68
CA PRO A 9 -7.94 19.31 39.00
C PRO A 9 -6.61 18.85 39.59
N VAL A 10 -6.53 17.57 39.96
CA VAL A 10 -5.29 16.91 40.36
C VAL A 10 -4.37 16.93 39.14
N VAL A 11 -3.49 17.92 39.08
CA VAL A 11 -2.41 18.00 38.10
C VAL A 11 -1.45 16.86 38.41
N GLN A 12 -1.43 15.82 37.57
CA GLN A 12 -0.42 14.76 37.70
C GLN A 12 0.95 15.32 37.28
N THR A 13 1.70 15.82 38.25
CA THR A 13 3.15 16.02 38.13
C THR A 13 3.82 14.66 38.18
N VAL A 14 4.50 14.25 37.10
CA VAL A 14 5.20 12.96 37.05
C VAL A 14 6.61 13.12 37.61
N ASP A 15 6.94 12.33 38.63
CA ASP A 15 8.29 12.22 39.20
C ASP A 15 9.20 11.43 38.23
N PRO A 16 10.38 11.94 37.82
CA PRO A 16 11.25 11.29 36.84
C PRO A 16 11.67 9.85 37.20
N GLU A 17 11.64 9.45 38.47
CA GLU A 17 11.96 8.07 38.89
C GLU A 17 10.79 7.08 38.67
N GLN A 18 9.58 7.54 38.39
CA GLN A 18 8.43 6.68 38.04
C GLN A 18 8.29 6.41 36.54
N LEU A 19 9.17 6.96 35.70
CA LEU A 19 9.28 6.63 34.27
C LEU A 19 10.13 5.37 34.02
N SER A 20 10.16 4.45 34.98
CA SER A 20 10.67 3.09 34.75
C SER A 20 9.59 2.28 34.02
N PRO A 21 9.93 1.54 32.95
CA PRO A 21 8.97 0.78 32.13
C PRO A 21 8.52 -0.52 32.82
N GLU A 22 8.22 -0.48 34.12
CA GLU A 22 7.87 -1.70 34.87
C GLU A 22 6.39 -2.08 34.77
N ASP A 23 5.48 -1.17 34.34
CA ASP A 23 4.05 -1.51 34.26
C ASP A 23 3.37 -1.34 32.88
N GLY A 24 4.02 -0.80 31.86
CA GLY A 24 3.49 -0.76 30.48
C GLY A 24 2.12 -0.07 30.30
N ARG A 25 1.58 0.62 31.32
CA ARG A 25 0.30 1.32 31.27
C ARG A 25 0.51 2.74 30.79
N ALA A 26 -0.21 3.13 29.74
CA ALA A 26 -0.25 4.52 29.28
C ALA A 26 -0.79 5.42 30.41
N PRO A 27 -0.31 6.67 30.51
CA PRO A 27 -0.79 7.62 31.51
C PRO A 27 -2.30 7.86 31.35
N GLU A 28 -3.00 7.98 32.48
CA GLU A 28 -4.46 8.15 32.52
C GLU A 28 -4.86 9.49 31.86
N GLN A 29 -5.81 9.44 30.93
CA GLN A 29 -6.34 10.62 30.26
C GLN A 29 -7.53 11.17 31.05
N THR A 30 -7.66 12.49 31.11
CA THR A 30 -8.73 13.15 31.88
C THR A 30 -9.49 14.12 30.99
N VAL A 31 -10.81 14.20 31.18
CA VAL A 31 -11.67 15.17 30.48
C VAL A 31 -12.08 16.28 31.45
N VAL A 32 -11.88 17.53 31.05
CA VAL A 32 -12.28 18.72 31.81
C VAL A 32 -13.28 19.51 30.97
N VAL A 33 -14.51 19.66 31.47
CA VAL A 33 -15.63 20.24 30.73
C VAL A 33 -16.00 21.62 31.28
N GLY A 34 -16.27 22.59 30.39
CA GLY A 34 -16.95 23.84 30.75
C GLY A 34 -16.07 24.92 31.37
N LYS A 35 -14.76 24.92 31.08
CA LYS A 35 -13.85 26.01 31.44
C LYS A 35 -14.03 27.22 30.52
N THR A 36 -13.71 28.41 31.00
CA THR A 36 -13.60 29.59 30.13
C THR A 36 -12.18 29.74 29.56
N ALA A 37 -12.02 30.51 28.49
CA ALA A 37 -10.71 30.83 27.92
C ALA A 37 -9.81 31.56 28.94
N SER A 38 -10.37 32.48 29.71
CA SER A 38 -9.64 33.16 30.79
C SER A 38 -9.16 32.21 31.90
N GLU A 39 -9.95 31.18 32.22
CA GLU A 39 -9.53 30.13 33.17
C GLU A 39 -8.41 29.25 32.60
N LEU A 40 -8.43 28.93 31.31
CA LEU A 40 -7.35 28.16 30.67
C LEU A 40 -6.04 28.94 30.63
N ASP A 41 -6.10 30.25 30.37
CA ASP A 41 -4.92 31.11 30.45
C ASP A 41 -4.32 31.11 31.87
N ALA A 42 -5.15 31.10 32.91
CA ALA A 42 -4.71 30.97 34.29
C ALA A 42 -4.11 29.59 34.60
N VAL A 43 -4.60 28.51 33.96
CA VAL A 43 -3.98 27.18 34.04
C VAL A 43 -2.59 27.20 33.41
N PHE A 44 -2.46 27.72 32.19
CA PHE A 44 -1.17 27.84 31.50
C PHE A 44 -0.17 28.66 32.31
N GLN A 45 -0.58 29.80 32.87
CA GLN A 45 0.31 30.65 33.65
C GLN A 45 0.88 29.91 34.86
N ARG A 46 0.04 29.19 35.61
CA ARG A 46 0.50 28.37 36.74
C ARG A 46 1.48 27.28 36.32
N GLN A 47 1.21 26.61 35.20
CA GLN A 47 2.12 25.59 34.66
C GLN A 47 3.45 26.19 34.20
N SER A 48 3.40 27.36 33.54
CA SER A 48 4.60 28.07 33.11
C SER A 48 5.44 28.55 34.31
N GLU A 49 4.80 29.02 35.38
CA GLU A 49 5.46 29.40 36.64
C GLU A 49 6.13 28.19 37.30
N ALA A 50 5.47 27.02 37.31
CA ALA A 50 6.06 25.79 37.82
C ALA A 50 7.33 25.39 37.06
N VAL A 51 7.33 25.46 35.73
CA VAL A 51 8.52 25.19 34.90
C VAL A 51 9.62 26.23 35.12
N ARG A 52 9.27 27.49 35.39
CA ARG A 52 10.25 28.52 35.74
C ARG A 52 10.87 28.30 37.12
N ALA A 53 10.08 27.82 38.07
CA ALA A 53 10.55 27.51 39.42
C ALA A 53 11.44 26.25 39.43
N ASP A 54 11.10 25.26 38.62
CA ASP A 54 11.86 24.03 38.42
C ASP A 54 11.88 23.62 36.94
N ALA A 55 13.04 23.79 36.31
CA ALA A 55 13.25 23.49 34.88
C ALA A 55 13.15 22.00 34.55
N THR A 56 13.13 21.11 35.53
CA THR A 56 12.94 19.66 35.32
C THR A 56 11.47 19.26 35.25
N THR A 57 10.56 20.13 35.71
CA THR A 57 9.12 19.92 35.63
C THR A 57 8.67 19.80 34.17
N LYS A 58 7.95 18.72 33.86
CA LYS A 58 7.33 18.48 32.54
C LYS A 58 5.86 18.14 32.73
N PHE A 59 5.02 18.73 31.88
CA PHE A 59 3.60 18.39 31.82
C PHE A 59 3.36 17.36 30.72
N ALA A 60 2.75 16.24 31.09
CA ALA A 60 2.28 15.26 30.12
C ALA A 60 1.00 15.78 29.45
N ARG A 61 0.91 15.64 28.12
CA ARG A 61 -0.30 16.00 27.38
C ARG A 61 -1.35 14.90 27.51
N THR A 62 -2.15 14.96 28.57
CA THR A 62 -3.16 13.93 28.90
C THR A 62 -4.56 14.51 29.14
N VAL A 63 -4.72 15.84 29.10
CA VAL A 63 -5.99 16.50 29.43
C VAL A 63 -6.77 16.88 28.16
N HIS A 64 -8.01 16.42 28.07
CA HIS A 64 -8.98 16.82 27.05
C HIS A 64 -9.85 17.94 27.61
N TYR A 65 -9.67 19.17 27.13
CA TYR A 65 -10.54 20.29 27.49
C TYR A 65 -11.72 20.32 26.52
N ALA A 66 -12.96 20.28 27.02
CA ALA A 66 -14.17 20.28 26.21
C ALA A 66 -15.16 21.37 26.63
N LEU A 67 -16.01 21.80 25.71
CA LEU A 67 -16.96 22.90 25.91
C LEU A 67 -16.32 24.17 26.49
N VAL A 68 -15.14 24.54 26.00
CA VAL A 68 -14.43 25.73 26.48
C VAL A 68 -15.12 26.98 25.96
N GLU A 69 -15.61 27.80 26.88
CA GLU A 69 -16.30 29.04 26.55
C GLU A 69 -15.29 30.16 26.30
N CYS A 70 -15.30 30.72 25.08
CA CYS A 70 -14.47 31.87 24.75
C CYS A 70 -15.12 33.14 25.31
N ASP A 71 -15.00 33.36 26.62
CA ASP A 71 -15.40 34.60 27.31
C ASP A 71 -14.48 35.79 26.94
N THR A 72 -13.28 35.46 26.49
CA THR A 72 -12.27 36.32 25.88
C THR A 72 -11.57 35.55 24.76
N GLU A 73 -10.80 36.22 23.91
CA GLU A 73 -9.89 35.55 22.98
C GLU A 73 -8.84 34.73 23.75
N LEU A 74 -8.80 33.42 23.52
CA LEU A 74 -7.82 32.51 24.08
C LEU A 74 -6.43 32.94 23.63
N GLN A 75 -5.54 33.25 24.58
CA GLN A 75 -4.19 33.70 24.27
C GLN A 75 -3.21 32.53 24.22
N ARG A 76 -3.40 31.53 25.09
CA ARG A 76 -2.46 30.41 25.27
C ARG A 76 -3.21 29.11 25.60
N ILE A 77 -2.58 27.99 25.25
CA ILE A 77 -3.12 26.65 25.51
C ILE A 77 -2.34 26.01 26.65
N PRO A 78 -3.01 25.42 27.67
CA PRO A 78 -2.37 24.68 28.75
C PRO A 78 -1.36 23.64 28.25
N LEU A 79 -0.25 23.49 28.97
CA LEU A 79 0.88 22.61 28.61
C LEU A 79 0.52 21.12 28.68
N ASP A 80 -0.47 20.76 29.50
CA ASP A 80 -1.03 19.41 29.66
C ASP A 80 -2.17 19.10 28.67
N ALA A 81 -2.58 20.06 27.83
CA ALA A 81 -3.65 19.87 26.87
C ALA A 81 -3.25 18.84 25.78
N LEU A 82 -4.05 17.78 25.67
CA LEU A 82 -4.03 16.80 24.61
C LEU A 82 -5.03 17.13 23.49
N SER A 83 -6.22 17.60 23.86
CA SER A 83 -7.23 18.13 22.94
C SER A 83 -7.91 19.37 23.52
N LEU A 84 -8.49 20.17 22.62
CA LEU A 84 -9.24 21.38 22.98
C LEU A 84 -10.51 21.49 22.13
N GLY A 85 -11.66 21.39 22.77
CA GLY A 85 -12.97 21.61 22.19
C GLY A 85 -13.51 22.98 22.60
N LEU A 86 -13.62 23.90 21.65
CA LEU A 86 -14.17 25.23 21.89
C LEU A 86 -15.67 25.21 21.70
N LYS A 87 -16.42 25.71 22.69
CA LYS A 87 -17.87 25.80 22.65
C LYS A 87 -18.29 26.80 21.58
N ALA A 88 -19.08 26.33 20.61
CA ALA A 88 -19.60 27.17 19.53
C ALA A 88 -20.36 28.38 20.12
N ARG A 89 -19.99 29.59 19.69
CA ARG A 89 -20.52 30.86 20.22
C ARG A 89 -20.99 31.76 19.08
N ALA A 90 -22.22 32.27 19.18
CA ALA A 90 -22.77 33.28 18.28
C ALA A 90 -22.20 34.66 18.63
N SER A 91 -22.10 35.55 17.64
CA SER A 91 -21.79 36.96 17.90
C SER A 91 -22.89 37.61 18.74
N ASP A 92 -22.48 38.48 19.67
CA ASP A 92 -23.39 39.23 20.53
C ASP A 92 -24.15 40.32 19.72
N ASP A 93 -23.56 40.79 18.62
CA ASP A 93 -24.10 41.84 17.75
C ASP A 93 -24.97 41.28 16.60
N ASP A 94 -24.58 40.15 16.04
CA ASP A 94 -25.31 39.45 14.97
C ASP A 94 -25.40 37.94 15.27
N PRO A 95 -26.55 37.44 15.76
CA PRO A 95 -26.75 36.01 16.03
C PRO A 95 -26.60 35.09 14.80
N GLY A 96 -26.59 35.66 13.58
CA GLY A 96 -26.31 34.95 12.34
C GLY A 96 -24.82 34.74 12.06
N MET A 97 -23.91 35.25 12.91
CA MET A 97 -22.47 35.12 12.78
C MET A 97 -21.84 34.43 13.99
N LEU A 98 -20.65 33.86 13.79
CA LEU A 98 -19.83 33.32 14.88
C LEU A 98 -19.10 34.46 15.59
N HIS A 99 -18.88 34.32 16.90
CA HIS A 99 -18.21 35.34 17.69
C HIS A 99 -16.72 35.45 17.34
N ASP A 100 -16.20 36.68 17.23
CA ASP A 100 -14.79 36.93 16.87
C ASP A 100 -13.80 36.23 17.81
N ASP A 101 -13.97 36.39 19.13
CA ASP A 101 -13.13 35.69 20.12
C ASP A 101 -13.12 34.16 19.92
N PHE A 102 -14.24 33.57 19.51
CA PHE A 102 -14.31 32.14 19.23
C PHE A 102 -13.52 31.77 17.96
N ILE A 103 -13.66 32.55 16.89
CA ILE A 103 -12.92 32.33 15.63
C ILE A 103 -11.40 32.50 15.84
N PHE A 104 -10.97 33.56 16.52
CA PHE A 104 -9.55 33.78 16.81
C PHE A 104 -8.98 32.69 17.73
N SER A 105 -9.75 32.27 18.74
CA SER A 105 -9.35 31.16 19.61
C SER A 105 -9.21 29.84 18.85
N LEU A 106 -10.09 29.56 17.87
CA LEU A 106 -9.97 28.38 17.00
C LEU A 106 -8.69 28.41 16.17
N LEU A 107 -8.32 29.57 15.60
CA LEU A 107 -7.09 29.73 14.83
C LEU A 107 -5.84 29.48 15.69
N LEU A 108 -5.81 30.01 16.91
CA LEU A 108 -4.72 29.72 17.84
C LEU A 108 -4.68 28.22 18.20
N ALA A 109 -5.84 27.65 18.51
CA ALA A 109 -5.99 26.26 18.90
C ALA A 109 -5.49 25.31 17.82
N THR A 110 -5.90 25.51 16.58
CA THR A 110 -5.47 24.72 15.42
C THR A 110 -4.00 24.90 15.06
N GLY A 111 -3.46 26.11 15.25
CA GLY A 111 -2.02 26.37 15.07
C GLY A 111 -1.13 25.69 16.10
N THR A 112 -1.68 25.29 17.26
CA THR A 112 -0.90 24.82 18.41
C THR A 112 -1.15 23.34 18.75
N LEU A 113 -2.38 22.86 18.58
CA LEU A 113 -2.81 21.49 18.84
C LEU A 113 -3.30 20.81 17.55
N SER A 114 -2.93 19.54 17.38
CA SER A 114 -3.42 18.71 16.28
C SER A 114 -4.84 18.16 16.49
N ARG A 115 -5.43 18.39 17.68
CA ARG A 115 -6.73 17.83 18.10
C ARG A 115 -7.61 18.93 18.67
N THR A 116 -8.12 19.76 17.77
CA THR A 116 -9.04 20.84 18.09
C THR A 116 -10.42 20.51 17.51
N THR A 117 -11.48 20.77 18.28
CA THR A 117 -12.86 20.55 17.84
C THR A 117 -13.74 21.76 18.09
N ILE A 118 -14.78 21.91 17.27
CA ILE A 118 -15.90 22.80 17.57
C ILE A 118 -16.92 21.99 18.36
N ASP A 119 -17.11 22.35 19.62
CA ASP A 119 -18.04 21.67 20.51
C ASP A 119 -19.40 22.37 20.51
N VAL A 120 -20.42 21.66 20.04
CA VAL A 120 -21.80 22.14 20.00
C VAL A 120 -22.51 21.69 21.27
N GLY A 121 -22.63 22.61 22.23
CA GLY A 121 -23.27 22.36 23.52
C GLY A 121 -24.79 22.17 23.46
N PRO A 122 -25.40 21.72 24.57
CA PRO A 122 -26.84 21.47 24.66
C PRO A 122 -27.71 22.71 24.43
N THR A 123 -27.17 23.90 24.73
CA THR A 123 -27.84 25.20 24.59
C THR A 123 -27.43 25.96 23.34
N CYS A 124 -26.73 25.33 22.38
CA CYS A 124 -26.33 26.00 21.16
C CYS A 124 -27.54 26.38 20.31
N VAL A 125 -27.62 27.67 19.97
CA VAL A 125 -28.68 28.26 19.13
C VAL A 125 -28.21 28.64 17.73
N ILE A 126 -26.92 28.47 17.44
CA ILE A 126 -26.31 28.81 16.16
C ILE A 126 -26.87 27.88 15.08
N ASP A 127 -27.10 28.44 13.89
CA ASP A 127 -27.49 27.65 12.71
C ASP A 127 -26.43 26.56 12.45
N PRO A 128 -26.82 25.27 12.41
CA PRO A 128 -25.92 24.18 12.06
C PRO A 128 -25.13 24.40 10.76
N VAL A 129 -25.73 25.08 9.76
CA VAL A 129 -25.05 25.37 8.48
C VAL A 129 -23.81 26.22 8.71
N LEU A 130 -23.91 27.26 9.55
CA LEU A 130 -22.81 28.16 9.84
C LEU A 130 -21.65 27.43 10.54
N VAL A 131 -21.98 26.58 11.52
CA VAL A 131 -20.98 25.78 12.25
C VAL A 131 -20.27 24.80 11.32
N LEU A 132 -21.02 24.10 10.48
CA LEU A 132 -20.46 23.12 9.53
C LEU A 132 -19.62 23.79 8.43
N GLN A 133 -20.01 24.97 7.96
CA GLN A 133 -19.21 25.75 7.00
C GLN A 133 -17.88 26.20 7.59
N GLU A 134 -17.88 26.67 8.84
CA GLU A 134 -16.64 27.05 9.52
C GLU A 134 -15.73 25.83 9.75
N ALA A 135 -16.33 24.72 10.18
CA ALA A 135 -15.64 23.45 10.33
C ALA A 135 -14.98 22.99 9.02
N GLU A 136 -15.71 23.06 7.91
CA GLU A 136 -15.20 22.73 6.59
C GLU A 136 -14.06 23.66 6.15
N ALA A 137 -14.25 24.97 6.33
CA ALA A 137 -13.28 25.99 5.93
C ALA A 137 -11.93 25.81 6.64
N GLN A 138 -11.95 25.40 7.91
CA GLN A 138 -10.75 25.18 8.72
C GLN A 138 -10.29 23.71 8.78
N GLY A 139 -11.03 22.76 8.21
CA GLY A 139 -10.74 21.32 8.33
C GLY A 139 -10.83 20.82 9.77
N LEU A 140 -11.78 21.35 10.53
CA LEU A 140 -11.98 21.09 11.96
C LEU A 140 -13.10 20.11 12.21
N ASN A 141 -12.90 19.17 13.12
CA ASN A 141 -13.96 18.24 13.51
C ASN A 141 -15.00 18.95 14.40
N VAL A 142 -16.26 18.56 14.24
CA VAL A 142 -17.39 19.06 15.02
C VAL A 142 -17.85 17.98 15.98
N ARG A 143 -18.11 18.36 17.23
CA ARG A 143 -18.53 17.45 18.29
C ARG A 143 -19.85 17.91 18.87
N LEU A 144 -20.88 17.09 18.73
CA LEU A 144 -22.20 17.38 19.30
C LEU A 144 -22.25 16.87 20.73
N MET A 145 -22.25 17.76 21.70
CA MET A 145 -22.15 17.36 23.11
C MET A 145 -23.50 16.90 23.66
N LEU A 146 -23.48 15.82 24.44
CA LEU A 146 -24.62 15.37 25.22
C LEU A 146 -25.03 16.43 26.27
N PRO A 147 -26.30 16.44 26.70
CA PRO A 147 -26.72 17.22 27.85
C PRO A 147 -26.05 16.71 29.13
N ASN A 148 -25.92 17.58 30.14
CA ASN A 148 -25.33 17.23 31.43
C ASN A 148 -26.10 16.09 32.15
N ASP A 149 -27.40 15.97 31.87
CA ASP A 149 -28.22 14.85 32.31
C ASP A 149 -28.68 14.08 31.06
N ALA A 150 -28.12 12.88 30.89
CA ALA A 150 -28.48 11.93 29.83
C ALA A 150 -29.12 10.66 30.40
N SER A 151 -29.74 10.75 31.58
CA SER A 151 -30.28 9.59 32.31
C SER A 151 -31.59 9.02 31.74
N SER A 152 -32.27 9.74 30.85
CA SER A 152 -33.56 9.33 30.29
C SER A 152 -33.78 9.79 28.85
N VAL A 153 -34.70 9.16 28.13
CA VAL A 153 -35.06 9.54 26.75
C VAL A 153 -35.51 11.01 26.71
N ALA A 154 -36.38 11.43 27.64
CA ALA A 154 -36.87 12.81 27.72
C ALA A 154 -35.73 13.83 27.90
N SER A 155 -34.68 13.48 28.66
CA SER A 155 -33.54 14.38 28.89
C SER A 155 -32.67 14.60 27.63
N VAL A 156 -32.73 13.68 26.65
CA VAL A 156 -31.92 13.76 25.43
C VAL A 156 -32.71 14.16 24.17
N GLU A 157 -34.02 14.42 24.25
CA GLU A 157 -34.84 14.77 23.08
C GLU A 157 -34.27 15.99 22.32
N GLY A 158 -33.96 17.08 23.03
CA GLY A 158 -33.36 18.26 22.40
C GLY A 158 -31.96 18.02 21.82
N TYR A 159 -31.22 17.04 22.35
CA TYR A 159 -29.96 16.60 21.76
C TYR A 159 -30.19 15.82 20.47
N VAL A 160 -31.17 14.90 20.45
CA VAL A 160 -31.55 14.14 19.25
C VAL A 160 -32.02 15.07 18.15
N ASP A 161 -32.88 16.06 18.43
CA ASP A 161 -33.34 17.03 17.42
C ASP A 161 -32.18 17.82 16.80
N ARG A 162 -31.14 18.10 17.59
CA ARG A 162 -29.91 18.74 17.10
C ARG A 162 -29.06 17.76 16.30
N LEU A 163 -28.87 16.54 16.81
CA LEU A 163 -28.14 15.46 16.16
C LEU A 163 -28.70 15.18 14.76
N GLU A 164 -30.02 15.09 14.61
CA GLU A 164 -30.66 14.85 13.32
C GLU A 164 -30.43 15.98 12.32
N ARG A 165 -30.50 17.24 12.77
CA ARG A 165 -30.26 18.41 11.91
C ARG A 165 -28.82 18.45 11.41
N TYR A 166 -27.86 18.28 12.31
CA TYR A 166 -26.44 18.26 11.95
C TYR A 166 -26.10 17.04 11.08
N ALA A 167 -26.61 15.86 11.43
CA ALA A 167 -26.38 14.63 10.67
C ALA A 167 -26.92 14.75 9.25
N ALA A 168 -28.13 15.29 9.06
CA ALA A 168 -28.72 15.42 7.73
C ALA A 168 -27.87 16.33 6.82
N LEU A 169 -27.42 17.46 7.35
CA LEU A 169 -26.55 18.38 6.62
C LEU A 169 -25.19 17.75 6.31
N TRP A 170 -24.56 17.11 7.29
CA TRP A 170 -23.24 16.50 7.13
C TRP A 170 -23.24 15.31 6.17
N LEU A 171 -24.25 14.43 6.23
CA LEU A 171 -24.36 13.25 5.36
C LEU A 171 -24.66 13.61 3.90
N THR A 172 -25.34 14.73 3.66
CA THR A 172 -25.59 15.25 2.30
C THR A 172 -24.47 16.13 1.78
N HIS A 173 -23.51 16.48 2.65
CA HIS A 173 -22.37 17.29 2.29
C HIS A 173 -21.37 16.46 1.47
N SER A 174 -20.87 17.06 0.38
CA SER A 174 -19.97 16.36 -0.54
C SER A 174 -18.51 16.34 -0.10
N SER A 175 -18.14 17.11 0.92
CA SER A 175 -16.77 17.19 1.42
C SER A 175 -16.55 16.24 2.60
N GLY A 176 -15.50 15.42 2.49
CA GLY A 176 -15.08 14.46 3.51
C GLY A 176 -13.91 14.95 4.35
N ASN A 177 -13.74 16.27 4.50
CA ASN A 177 -12.54 16.86 5.12
C ASN A 177 -12.65 17.07 6.63
N PHE A 178 -13.81 16.84 7.24
CA PHE A 178 -13.98 16.88 8.69
C PHE A 178 -14.97 15.82 9.18
N SER A 179 -14.87 15.49 10.46
CA SER A 179 -15.74 14.52 11.12
C SER A 179 -16.82 15.21 11.96
N LEU A 180 -18.02 14.60 12.02
CA LEU A 180 -19.12 15.03 12.87
C LEU A 180 -19.39 13.97 13.92
N THR A 181 -18.93 14.20 15.13
CA THR A 181 -19.04 13.27 16.24
C THR A 181 -20.36 13.43 17.00
N PRO A 182 -21.12 12.35 17.31
CA PRO A 182 -20.76 10.92 17.14
C PRO A 182 -21.29 10.26 15.84
N VAL A 183 -21.79 11.04 14.87
CA VAL A 183 -22.39 10.52 13.63
C VAL A 183 -21.37 9.73 12.81
N ASP A 184 -20.16 10.27 12.67
CA ASP A 184 -19.01 9.65 12.00
C ASP A 184 -18.73 8.21 12.46
N GLY A 185 -18.59 7.99 13.77
CA GLY A 185 -18.34 6.68 14.35
C GLY A 185 -19.51 5.71 14.16
N TYR A 186 -20.75 6.22 14.14
CA TYR A 186 -21.91 5.37 13.89
C TYR A 186 -22.01 4.95 12.40
N VAL A 187 -21.66 5.84 11.48
CA VAL A 187 -21.53 5.52 10.04
C VAL A 187 -20.42 4.50 9.81
N GLU A 188 -19.27 4.65 10.48
CA GLU A 188 -18.18 3.67 10.45
C GLU A 188 -18.62 2.30 10.96
N TYR A 189 -19.39 2.26 12.05
CA TYR A 189 -19.99 1.04 12.57
C TYR A 189 -20.93 0.38 11.53
N LYS A 190 -21.83 1.14 10.90
CA LYS A 190 -22.73 0.63 9.85
C LYS A 190 -21.98 0.08 8.64
N PHE A 191 -20.93 0.79 8.21
CA PHE A 191 -20.06 0.32 7.13
C PHE A 191 -19.35 -0.99 7.49
N SER A 192 -18.83 -1.10 8.73
CA SER A 192 -18.22 -2.33 9.24
C SER A 192 -19.19 -3.51 9.24
N VAL A 193 -20.43 -3.29 9.69
CA VAL A 193 -21.50 -4.29 9.66
C VAL A 193 -21.80 -4.73 8.22
N ALA A 194 -21.86 -3.80 7.27
CA ALA A 194 -22.06 -4.11 5.86
C ALA A 194 -20.90 -4.93 5.25
N MET A 195 -19.68 -4.78 5.77
CA MET A 195 -18.53 -5.63 5.43
C MET A 195 -18.58 -7.03 6.08
N GLY A 196 -19.57 -7.33 6.91
CA GLY A 196 -19.70 -8.59 7.63
C GLY A 196 -18.92 -8.64 8.93
N HIS A 197 -18.40 -7.51 9.41
CA HIS A 197 -17.77 -7.38 10.72
C HIS A 197 -18.73 -6.68 11.68
N THR A 198 -19.07 -7.31 12.80
CA THR A 198 -19.84 -6.66 13.86
C THR A 198 -18.91 -6.32 15.02
N PRO A 199 -18.45 -5.06 15.13
CA PRO A 199 -17.63 -4.62 16.27
C PRO A 199 -18.35 -4.89 17.59
N LYS A 200 -17.60 -5.29 18.62
CA LYS A 200 -18.15 -5.44 19.98
C LYS A 200 -18.48 -4.10 20.62
N GLU A 201 -17.79 -3.05 20.20
CA GLU A 201 -17.92 -1.68 20.69
C GLU A 201 -18.06 -0.75 19.49
N ILE A 202 -18.84 0.33 19.64
CA ILE A 202 -19.09 1.29 18.56
C ILE A 202 -17.82 2.10 18.24
N THR A 203 -16.93 2.26 19.22
CA THR A 203 -15.67 2.99 19.04
C THR A 203 -14.60 2.49 20.01
N ASN A 204 -13.35 2.48 19.56
CA ASN A 204 -12.17 2.22 20.40
C ASN A 204 -11.54 3.52 20.91
N ASN A 205 -12.09 4.68 20.56
CA ASN A 205 -11.56 5.98 21.01
C ASN A 205 -12.00 6.22 22.47
N HIS A 206 -11.02 6.42 23.36
CA HIS A 206 -11.26 6.62 24.78
C HIS A 206 -12.03 7.91 25.10
N GLU A 207 -11.69 9.03 24.45
CA GLU A 207 -12.41 10.31 24.57
C GLU A 207 -13.87 10.16 24.17
N MET A 208 -14.13 9.37 23.13
CA MET A 208 -15.49 9.06 22.70
C MET A 208 -16.27 8.24 23.71
N LYS A 209 -15.63 7.25 24.34
CA LYS A 209 -16.30 6.43 25.35
C LYS A 209 -16.70 7.27 26.57
N LEU A 210 -15.78 8.09 27.04
CA LEU A 210 -16.00 8.98 28.18
C LEU A 210 -17.12 9.99 27.92
N LEU A 211 -17.16 10.58 26.72
CA LEU A 211 -18.12 11.64 26.41
C LEU A 211 -19.49 11.15 25.98
N PHE A 212 -19.61 9.92 25.45
CA PHE A 212 -20.82 9.48 24.75
C PHE A 212 -21.38 8.13 25.18
N THR A 213 -20.63 7.29 25.91
CA THR A 213 -21.09 5.91 26.18
C THR A 213 -21.09 5.51 27.64
N ASP A 214 -20.09 5.90 28.44
CA ASP A 214 -19.86 5.26 29.75
C ASP A 214 -20.93 5.59 30.80
N GLU A 215 -21.56 6.76 30.71
CA GLU A 215 -22.59 7.21 31.66
C GLU A 215 -24.02 7.24 31.08
N VAL A 216 -24.20 6.78 29.83
CA VAL A 216 -25.50 6.83 29.14
C VAL A 216 -26.22 5.48 29.25
N PRO A 217 -27.45 5.43 29.80
CA PRO A 217 -28.22 4.18 29.88
C PRO A 217 -28.48 3.56 28.51
N LEU A 218 -28.52 2.22 28.46
CA LEU A 218 -28.73 1.47 27.21
C LEU A 218 -30.00 1.88 26.47
N GLU A 219 -31.11 2.10 27.20
CA GLU A 219 -32.38 2.56 26.62
C GLU A 219 -32.24 3.89 25.87
N VAL A 220 -31.47 4.83 26.44
CA VAL A 220 -31.19 6.14 25.83
C VAL A 220 -30.30 5.99 24.61
N MET A 221 -29.28 5.14 24.68
CA MET A 221 -28.40 4.85 23.55
C MET A 221 -29.15 4.21 22.38
N ASP A 222 -30.05 3.26 22.67
CA ASP A 222 -30.85 2.60 21.64
C ASP A 222 -31.86 3.57 21.00
N TYR A 223 -32.41 4.51 21.78
CA TYR A 223 -33.18 5.61 21.23
C TYR A 223 -32.35 6.48 20.27
N ILE A 224 -31.16 6.95 20.69
CA ILE A 224 -30.28 7.76 19.83
C ILE A 224 -29.93 7.03 18.52
N LYS A 225 -29.57 5.74 18.59
CA LYS A 225 -29.26 4.91 17.41
C LYS A 225 -30.46 4.80 16.46
N ALA A 226 -31.66 4.54 16.99
CA ALA A 226 -32.86 4.42 16.17
C ALA A 226 -33.17 5.73 15.42
N ARG A 227 -32.88 6.88 16.02
CA ARG A 227 -33.04 8.20 15.41
C ARG A 227 -31.98 8.48 14.35
N LEU A 228 -30.72 8.10 14.60
CA LEU A 228 -29.67 8.15 13.57
C LEU A 228 -29.97 7.23 12.38
N ASP A 229 -30.46 6.01 12.63
CA ASP A 229 -30.89 5.09 11.58
C ASP A 229 -31.96 5.72 10.69
N HIS A 230 -32.92 6.45 11.28
CA HIS A 230 -33.94 7.15 10.51
C HIS A 230 -33.36 8.24 9.59
N VAL A 231 -32.38 9.02 10.07
CA VAL A 231 -31.72 10.04 9.25
C VAL A 231 -30.88 9.39 8.15
N ILE A 232 -30.12 8.34 8.47
CA ILE A 232 -29.30 7.62 7.49
C ILE A 232 -30.17 6.97 6.41
N GLU A 233 -31.31 6.37 6.78
CA GLU A 233 -32.29 5.86 5.83
C GLU A 233 -32.77 6.97 4.89
N ARG A 234 -33.12 8.14 5.45
CA ARG A 234 -33.66 9.27 4.68
C ARG A 234 -32.63 9.89 3.73
N GLU A 235 -31.41 10.13 4.20
CA GLU A 235 -30.41 10.88 3.42
C GLU A 235 -29.55 10.00 2.52
N LEU A 236 -29.25 8.76 2.95
CA LEU A 236 -28.35 7.86 2.21
C LEU A 236 -29.09 6.68 1.58
N GLY A 237 -30.30 6.33 2.03
CA GLY A 237 -31.00 5.10 1.62
C GLY A 237 -30.65 3.88 2.48
N GLY A 238 -30.13 4.11 3.70
CA GLY A 238 -30.03 3.07 4.72
C GLY A 238 -28.96 2.02 4.46
N ASP A 239 -29.24 0.78 4.87
CA ASP A 239 -28.30 -0.34 4.77
C ASP A 239 -27.88 -0.65 3.32
N ASP A 240 -28.73 -0.37 2.34
CA ASP A 240 -28.44 -0.65 0.93
C ASP A 240 -27.38 0.29 0.35
N TYR A 241 -27.28 1.52 0.88
CA TYR A 241 -26.17 2.42 0.58
C TYR A 241 -24.83 1.79 0.94
N PHE A 242 -24.70 1.31 2.19
CA PHE A 242 -23.44 0.73 2.67
C PHE A 242 -23.08 -0.54 1.90
N LYS A 243 -24.04 -1.41 1.59
CA LYS A 243 -23.80 -2.57 0.71
C LYS A 243 -23.30 -2.14 -0.66
N GLY A 244 -23.88 -1.09 -1.24
CA GLY A 244 -23.46 -0.51 -2.51
C GLY A 244 -22.01 -0.01 -2.45
N GLU A 245 -21.63 0.72 -1.40
CA GLU A 245 -20.25 1.20 -1.22
C GLU A 245 -19.25 0.05 -1.02
N VAL A 246 -19.60 -0.97 -0.24
CA VAL A 246 -18.77 -2.18 -0.08
C VAL A 246 -18.58 -2.89 -1.42
N GLN A 247 -19.61 -2.97 -2.26
CA GLN A 247 -19.50 -3.55 -3.60
C GLN A 247 -18.59 -2.72 -4.52
N LYS A 248 -18.67 -1.39 -4.47
CA LYS A 248 -17.78 -0.49 -5.22
C LYS A 248 -16.32 -0.67 -4.78
N LEU A 249 -16.07 -0.70 -3.47
CA LEU A 249 -14.74 -0.93 -2.91
C LEU A 249 -14.19 -2.30 -3.33
N ALA A 250 -14.99 -3.36 -3.21
CA ALA A 250 -14.60 -4.70 -3.65
C ALA A 250 -14.32 -4.75 -5.17
N GLY A 251 -15.10 -4.02 -5.97
CA GLY A 251 -14.87 -3.85 -7.40
C GLY A 251 -13.54 -3.15 -7.71
N ALA A 252 -13.26 -2.05 -7.03
CA ALA A 252 -12.00 -1.32 -7.16
C ALA A 252 -10.78 -2.16 -6.74
N LEU A 253 -10.90 -2.91 -5.64
CA LEU A 253 -9.87 -3.84 -5.20
C LEU A 253 -9.60 -4.91 -6.26
N LYS A 254 -10.65 -5.54 -6.82
CA LYS A 254 -10.52 -6.53 -7.89
C LYS A 254 -9.86 -5.95 -9.15
N LEU A 255 -10.22 -4.72 -9.53
CA LEU A 255 -9.61 -4.04 -10.68
C LEU A 255 -8.11 -3.83 -10.46
N LYS A 256 -7.73 -3.26 -9.30
CA LYS A 256 -6.33 -3.07 -8.92
C LYS A 256 -5.55 -4.39 -8.90
N ASP A 257 -6.17 -5.44 -8.41
CA ASP A 257 -5.62 -6.80 -8.39
C ASP A 257 -5.37 -7.35 -9.80
N ALA A 258 -6.28 -7.09 -10.74
CA ALA A 258 -6.14 -7.50 -12.13
C ALA A 258 -5.02 -6.71 -12.83
N GLU A 259 -4.95 -5.40 -12.60
CA GLU A 259 -3.88 -4.53 -13.10
C GLU A 259 -2.50 -4.96 -12.58
N LEU A 260 -2.38 -5.22 -11.28
CA LEU A 260 -1.13 -5.71 -10.67
C LEU A 260 -0.72 -7.08 -11.23
N ARG A 261 -1.67 -8.00 -11.45
CA ARG A 261 -1.37 -9.29 -12.09
C ARG A 261 -0.92 -9.12 -13.54
N ALA A 262 -1.54 -8.23 -14.30
CA ALA A 262 -1.14 -7.93 -15.68
C ALA A 262 0.26 -7.30 -15.75
N ALA A 263 0.54 -6.33 -14.89
CA ALA A 263 1.86 -5.70 -14.78
C ALA A 263 2.96 -6.72 -14.41
N ARG A 264 2.70 -7.60 -13.44
CA ARG A 264 3.63 -8.68 -13.06
C ARG A 264 3.91 -9.63 -14.22
N ARG A 265 2.89 -10.04 -14.99
CA ARG A 265 3.08 -10.88 -16.18
C ARG A 265 3.97 -10.21 -17.22
N LYS A 266 3.72 -8.93 -17.50
CA LYS A 266 4.53 -8.16 -18.46
C LYS A 266 5.99 -8.04 -18.02
N MET A 267 6.23 -7.75 -16.72
CA MET A 267 7.59 -7.71 -16.18
C MET A 267 8.30 -9.06 -16.29
N LEU A 268 7.61 -10.17 -15.99
CA LEU A 268 8.14 -11.52 -16.15
C LEU A 268 8.48 -11.83 -17.61
N GLU A 269 7.68 -11.38 -18.57
CA GLU A 269 7.97 -11.51 -20.00
C GLU A 269 9.19 -10.69 -20.43
N GLU A 270 9.31 -9.45 -19.96
CA GLU A 270 10.48 -8.59 -20.21
C GLU A 270 11.77 -9.15 -19.58
N GLU A 271 11.70 -9.71 -18.37
CA GLU A 271 12.83 -10.40 -17.74
C GLU A 271 13.21 -11.69 -18.48
N LEU A 272 12.21 -12.45 -18.94
CA LEU A 272 12.44 -13.65 -19.74
C LEU A 272 13.24 -13.32 -21.00
N ASP A 273 12.83 -12.30 -21.76
CA ASP A 273 13.50 -11.90 -23.00
C ASP A 273 14.89 -11.27 -22.78
N SER A 274 15.09 -10.58 -21.66
CA SER A 274 16.35 -9.86 -21.41
C SER A 274 17.43 -10.70 -20.74
N ARG A 275 17.07 -11.72 -19.95
CA ARG A 275 18.01 -12.46 -19.08
C ARG A 275 18.12 -13.95 -19.35
N THR A 276 17.23 -14.53 -20.16
CA THR A 276 17.20 -15.98 -20.39
C THR A 276 17.74 -16.34 -21.78
N PRO A 277 18.64 -17.33 -21.91
CA PRO A 277 19.18 -17.75 -23.21
C PRO A 277 18.19 -18.53 -24.10
N VAL A 278 17.08 -19.04 -23.56
CA VAL A 278 16.07 -19.85 -24.29
C VAL A 278 14.62 -19.41 -24.01
N PRO A 279 14.29 -18.13 -24.23
CA PRO A 279 12.99 -17.56 -23.83
C PRO A 279 11.82 -18.19 -24.59
N ASN A 280 12.02 -18.57 -25.85
CA ASN A 280 10.93 -19.12 -26.68
C ASN A 280 10.66 -20.59 -26.38
N LEU A 281 11.68 -21.36 -26.02
CA LEU A 281 11.51 -22.72 -25.52
C LEU A 281 10.70 -22.73 -24.21
N ILE A 282 10.93 -21.75 -23.32
CA ILE A 282 10.17 -21.61 -22.07
C ILE A 282 8.71 -21.26 -22.34
N ARG A 283 8.44 -20.34 -23.28
CA ARG A 283 7.07 -20.02 -23.73
C ARG A 283 6.34 -21.24 -24.29
N ALA A 284 7.00 -21.98 -25.18
CA ALA A 284 6.44 -23.20 -25.75
C ALA A 284 6.16 -24.25 -24.65
N THR A 285 7.08 -24.43 -23.70
CA THR A 285 6.92 -25.36 -22.58
C THR A 285 5.75 -24.97 -21.67
N SER A 286 5.61 -23.69 -21.32
CA SER A 286 4.50 -23.17 -20.53
C SER A 286 3.15 -23.48 -21.18
N LEU A 287 3.03 -23.27 -22.49
CA LEU A 287 1.78 -23.53 -23.22
C LEU A 287 1.49 -25.02 -23.40
N MET A 288 2.52 -25.84 -23.67
CA MET A 288 2.37 -27.29 -23.79
C MET A 288 1.96 -27.97 -22.48
N THR A 289 2.39 -27.43 -21.35
CA THR A 289 2.20 -28.05 -20.02
C THR A 289 1.12 -27.38 -19.16
N GLY A 290 0.70 -26.17 -19.50
CA GLY A 290 -0.18 -25.33 -18.68
C GLY A 290 0.51 -24.69 -17.47
N LEU A 291 1.83 -24.83 -17.34
CA LEU A 291 2.61 -24.26 -16.24
C LEU A 291 2.75 -22.73 -16.40
N GLY A 292 2.91 -22.01 -15.28
CA GLY A 292 3.31 -20.61 -15.31
C GLY A 292 4.71 -20.45 -15.92
N LEU A 293 5.03 -19.27 -16.49
CA LEU A 293 6.34 -19.02 -17.12
C LEU A 293 7.52 -19.29 -16.19
N ALA A 294 7.39 -18.97 -14.90
CA ALA A 294 8.43 -19.23 -13.90
C ALA A 294 8.65 -20.74 -13.67
N ASP A 295 7.56 -21.52 -13.58
CA ASP A 295 7.64 -22.97 -13.38
C ASP A 295 8.14 -23.68 -14.64
N ALA A 296 7.71 -23.22 -15.82
CA ALA A 296 8.23 -23.71 -17.10
C ALA A 296 9.73 -23.41 -17.26
N ALA A 297 10.17 -22.21 -16.84
CA ALA A 297 11.59 -21.88 -16.78
C ALA A 297 12.33 -22.79 -15.81
N GLY A 298 11.79 -22.99 -14.60
CA GLY A 298 12.32 -23.93 -13.60
C GLY A 298 12.51 -25.33 -14.16
N MET A 299 11.49 -25.87 -14.83
CA MET A 299 11.56 -27.20 -15.48
C MET A 299 12.67 -27.29 -16.53
N ILE A 300 12.83 -26.28 -17.39
CA ILE A 300 13.89 -26.26 -18.41
C ILE A 300 15.28 -26.16 -17.77
N TYR A 301 15.44 -25.32 -16.74
CA TYR A 301 16.71 -25.19 -16.04
C TYR A 301 17.05 -26.41 -15.18
N GLU A 302 16.07 -27.05 -14.55
CA GLU A 302 16.27 -28.31 -13.82
C GLU A 302 16.66 -29.43 -14.77
N LEU A 303 16.04 -29.52 -15.95
CA LEU A 303 16.44 -30.49 -16.97
C LEU A 303 17.90 -30.26 -17.39
N LYS A 304 18.26 -29.00 -17.70
CA LYS A 304 19.65 -28.64 -18.03
C LYS A 304 20.61 -29.00 -16.90
N ASN A 305 20.28 -28.62 -15.66
CA ASN A 305 21.13 -28.86 -14.49
C ASN A 305 21.25 -30.34 -14.17
N SER A 306 20.19 -31.14 -14.38
CA SER A 306 20.23 -32.59 -14.17
C SER A 306 21.22 -33.29 -15.12
N ILE A 307 21.31 -32.82 -16.36
CA ILE A 307 22.29 -33.31 -17.34
C ILE A 307 23.70 -32.96 -16.88
N HIS A 308 23.94 -31.69 -16.47
CA HIS A 308 25.25 -31.29 -15.95
C HIS A 308 25.63 -32.07 -14.69
N ALA A 309 24.71 -32.22 -13.72
CA ALA A 309 24.97 -32.95 -12.48
C ALA A 309 25.33 -34.43 -12.71
N VAL A 310 24.69 -35.09 -13.68
CA VAL A 310 25.06 -36.46 -14.08
C VAL A 310 26.45 -36.46 -14.73
N LEU A 311 26.71 -35.55 -15.67
CA LEU A 311 28.01 -35.47 -16.35
C LEU A 311 29.14 -35.14 -15.38
N ASP A 312 28.96 -34.24 -14.43
CA ASP A 312 30.00 -33.84 -13.47
C ASP A 312 30.25 -34.94 -12.43
N LYS A 313 29.21 -35.68 -12.04
CA LYS A 313 29.33 -36.80 -11.11
C LYS A 313 30.09 -37.99 -11.71
N TYR A 314 29.81 -38.32 -12.97
CA TYR A 314 30.35 -39.52 -13.61
C TYR A 314 31.57 -39.25 -14.50
N LEU A 315 31.77 -38.00 -14.94
CA LEU A 315 32.88 -37.55 -15.77
C LEU A 315 33.52 -36.27 -15.19
N PRO A 316 33.98 -36.29 -13.92
CA PRO A 316 34.49 -35.12 -13.24
C PRO A 316 35.75 -34.55 -13.90
N LYS A 317 36.01 -33.26 -13.69
CA LYS A 317 37.28 -32.63 -14.06
C LYS A 317 38.44 -33.26 -13.31
N THR A 318 39.55 -33.48 -14.01
CA THR A 318 40.79 -33.97 -13.40
C THR A 318 41.66 -32.81 -12.91
N GLU A 319 42.57 -33.07 -11.97
CA GLU A 319 43.49 -32.04 -11.45
C GLU A 319 44.31 -31.42 -12.60
N GLY A 320 44.26 -30.07 -12.70
CA GLY A 320 44.93 -29.30 -13.76
C GLY A 320 44.06 -28.98 -14.98
N GLU A 321 42.79 -29.35 -14.99
CA GLU A 321 41.79 -28.84 -15.95
C GLU A 321 41.24 -27.47 -15.53
N ASP A 322 40.74 -26.72 -16.51
CA ASP A 322 40.17 -25.38 -16.32
C ASP A 322 39.07 -25.37 -15.26
N THR A 323 39.21 -24.51 -14.25
CA THR A 323 38.31 -24.41 -13.11
C THR A 323 37.04 -23.62 -13.41
N GLU A 324 36.91 -23.01 -14.59
CA GLU A 324 35.67 -22.31 -14.97
C GLU A 324 34.46 -23.26 -14.96
N GLU A 325 33.40 -22.85 -14.27
CA GLU A 325 32.22 -23.66 -13.91
C GLU A 325 31.48 -24.27 -15.12
N PHE A 326 31.69 -23.72 -16.33
CA PHE A 326 30.97 -24.14 -17.55
C PHE A 326 31.87 -24.74 -18.64
N THR A 327 33.18 -24.88 -18.41
CA THR A 327 34.10 -25.52 -19.37
C THR A 327 33.98 -27.05 -19.26
N PRO A 328 33.68 -27.80 -20.34
CA PRO A 328 33.57 -29.26 -20.28
C PRO A 328 34.88 -29.93 -19.86
N SER A 329 34.80 -31.02 -19.07
CA SER A 329 35.98 -31.82 -18.71
C SER A 329 36.54 -32.58 -19.92
N LYS A 330 37.82 -32.99 -19.88
CA LYS A 330 38.38 -33.83 -20.96
C LYS A 330 37.61 -35.15 -21.13
N ALA A 331 37.09 -35.71 -20.04
CA ALA A 331 36.27 -36.91 -20.05
C ALA A 331 34.89 -36.66 -20.70
N GLN A 332 34.27 -35.51 -20.44
CA GLN A 332 33.03 -35.09 -21.10
C GLN A 332 33.23 -34.87 -22.61
N VAL A 333 34.35 -34.26 -23.02
CA VAL A 333 34.70 -34.11 -24.45
C VAL A 333 34.92 -35.47 -25.12
N ALA A 334 35.67 -36.38 -24.49
CA ALA A 334 35.87 -37.72 -25.01
C ALA A 334 34.56 -38.53 -25.10
N PHE A 335 33.67 -38.36 -24.12
CA PHE A 335 32.33 -38.94 -24.16
C PHE A 335 31.52 -38.38 -25.35
N ALA A 336 31.52 -37.07 -25.54
CA ALA A 336 30.85 -36.44 -26.68
C ALA A 336 31.42 -36.95 -28.02
N GLN A 337 32.74 -37.09 -28.14
CA GLN A 337 33.39 -37.66 -29.34
C GLN A 337 32.96 -39.11 -29.61
N ASN A 338 32.91 -39.95 -28.57
CA ASN A 338 32.47 -41.34 -28.70
C ASN A 338 30.98 -41.44 -29.03
N LEU A 339 30.15 -40.60 -28.42
CA LEU A 339 28.73 -40.51 -28.74
C LEU A 339 28.53 -40.10 -30.19
N VAL A 340 29.23 -39.07 -30.65
CA VAL A 340 29.24 -38.63 -32.05
C VAL A 340 29.71 -39.74 -32.97
N ALA A 341 30.77 -40.47 -32.63
CA ALA A 341 31.27 -41.57 -33.45
C ALA A 341 30.24 -42.71 -33.58
N ALA A 342 29.58 -43.07 -32.47
CA ALA A 342 28.51 -44.07 -32.46
C ALA A 342 27.32 -43.62 -33.31
N VAL A 343 26.85 -42.38 -33.14
CA VAL A 343 25.77 -41.80 -33.95
C VAL A 343 26.18 -41.72 -35.42
N SER A 344 27.38 -41.23 -35.73
CA SER A 344 27.92 -41.15 -37.10
C SER A 344 27.93 -42.52 -37.78
N SER A 345 28.29 -43.57 -37.04
CA SER A 345 28.27 -44.94 -37.58
C SER A 345 26.86 -45.39 -37.98
N ALA A 346 25.84 -45.01 -37.20
CA ALA A 346 24.44 -45.30 -37.51
C ALA A 346 23.92 -44.51 -38.73
N PHE A 347 24.48 -43.32 -38.98
CA PHE A 347 24.18 -42.48 -40.15
C PHE A 347 25.04 -42.83 -41.38
N GLY A 348 25.92 -43.84 -41.30
CA GLY A 348 26.76 -44.27 -42.43
C GLY A 348 28.07 -43.47 -42.59
N GLY A 349 28.43 -42.64 -41.62
CA GLY A 349 29.67 -41.87 -41.58
C GLY A 349 29.49 -40.45 -41.06
N VAL A 350 30.60 -39.80 -40.71
CA VAL A 350 30.61 -38.41 -40.20
C VAL A 350 30.07 -37.44 -41.26
N ASP A 351 30.37 -37.65 -42.54
CA ASP A 351 29.89 -36.80 -43.63
C ASP A 351 28.36 -36.84 -43.78
N HIS A 352 27.75 -38.01 -43.58
CA HIS A 352 26.30 -38.17 -43.60
C HIS A 352 25.64 -37.53 -42.38
N LEU A 353 26.27 -37.61 -41.20
CA LEU A 353 25.81 -36.91 -40.01
C LEU A 353 25.92 -35.38 -40.17
N ALA A 354 27.00 -34.88 -40.75
CA ALA A 354 27.18 -33.46 -41.05
C ALA A 354 26.15 -32.95 -42.06
N SER A 355 25.85 -33.74 -43.10
CA SER A 355 24.79 -33.43 -44.06
C SER A 355 23.40 -33.42 -43.42
N ALA A 356 23.10 -34.38 -42.54
CA ALA A 356 21.86 -34.41 -41.77
C ALA A 356 21.75 -33.21 -40.82
N TRP A 357 22.87 -32.78 -40.22
CA TRP A 357 22.94 -31.57 -39.40
C TRP A 357 22.66 -30.31 -40.23
N ASP A 358 23.25 -30.17 -41.42
CA ASP A 358 22.99 -29.01 -42.27
C ASP A 358 21.52 -28.93 -42.70
N GLN A 359 20.89 -30.07 -43.00
CA GLN A 359 19.45 -30.13 -43.27
C GLN A 359 18.63 -29.74 -42.04
N LEU A 360 18.96 -30.28 -40.87
CA LEU A 360 18.26 -29.97 -39.61
C LEU A 360 18.41 -28.49 -39.25
N SER A 361 19.61 -27.93 -39.36
CA SER A 361 19.93 -26.52 -39.13
C SER A 361 19.16 -25.61 -40.11
N SER A 362 19.05 -26.03 -41.37
CA SER A 362 18.27 -25.30 -42.39
C SER A 362 16.77 -25.33 -42.11
N VAL A 363 16.20 -26.49 -41.76
CA VAL A 363 14.75 -26.67 -41.55
C VAL A 363 14.29 -25.99 -40.26
N SER A 364 15.11 -26.06 -39.20
CA SER A 364 14.89 -25.33 -37.94
C SER A 364 15.18 -23.84 -38.04
N GLN A 365 15.74 -23.38 -39.17
CA GLN A 365 16.14 -21.99 -39.40
C GLN A 365 17.14 -21.45 -38.36
N LEU A 366 17.95 -22.34 -37.77
CA LEU A 366 18.94 -22.02 -36.73
C LEU A 366 19.87 -20.86 -37.13
N LYS A 367 20.35 -20.87 -38.39
CA LYS A 367 21.26 -19.85 -38.93
C LYS A 367 20.57 -18.50 -39.20
N HIS A 368 19.24 -18.44 -39.12
CA HIS A 368 18.43 -17.24 -39.34
C HIS A 368 17.75 -16.75 -38.06
N LEU A 369 18.18 -17.18 -36.88
CA LEU A 369 17.51 -16.88 -35.61
C LEU A 369 17.33 -15.38 -35.37
N VAL A 370 18.35 -14.56 -35.66
CA VAL A 370 18.29 -13.09 -35.52
C VAL A 370 17.32 -12.46 -36.54
N ASP A 371 17.32 -12.96 -37.77
CA ASP A 371 16.46 -12.44 -38.84
C ASP A 371 15.00 -12.86 -38.65
N LEU A 372 14.77 -14.07 -38.12
CA LEU A 372 13.47 -14.53 -37.64
C LEU A 372 12.97 -13.66 -36.50
N ASP A 373 13.82 -13.35 -35.52
CA ASP A 373 13.44 -12.51 -34.40
C ASP A 373 13.10 -11.07 -34.84
N ARG A 374 13.83 -10.54 -35.82
CA ARG A 374 13.54 -9.23 -36.42
C ARG A 374 12.36 -9.23 -37.40
N GLY A 375 11.77 -10.39 -37.69
CA GLY A 375 10.68 -10.53 -38.66
C GLY A 375 11.11 -10.31 -40.12
N VAL A 376 12.42 -10.38 -40.39
CA VAL A 376 13.00 -10.26 -41.74
C VAL A 376 12.81 -11.55 -42.53
N VAL A 377 12.80 -12.70 -41.84
CA VAL A 377 12.56 -14.02 -42.41
C VAL A 377 11.27 -14.59 -41.83
N SER A 378 10.41 -15.17 -42.67
CA SER A 378 9.18 -15.82 -42.22
C SER A 378 9.46 -17.21 -41.61
N PRO A 379 8.61 -17.67 -40.67
CA PRO A 379 8.67 -19.05 -40.16
C PRO A 379 8.53 -20.09 -41.28
N SER A 380 9.26 -21.20 -41.15
CA SER A 380 9.18 -22.32 -42.07
C SER A 380 7.82 -23.02 -41.98
N VAL A 381 7.42 -23.72 -43.04
CA VAL A 381 6.17 -24.51 -43.06
C VAL A 381 6.10 -25.51 -41.90
N GLY A 382 7.24 -26.09 -41.52
CA GLY A 382 7.33 -26.99 -40.37
C GLY A 382 7.07 -26.27 -39.05
N ALA A 383 7.64 -25.09 -38.86
CA ALA A 383 7.41 -24.26 -37.67
C ALA A 383 5.95 -23.79 -37.58
N THR A 384 5.33 -23.39 -38.68
CA THR A 384 3.90 -23.00 -38.70
C THR A 384 2.98 -24.15 -38.33
N ARG A 385 3.24 -25.37 -38.82
CA ARG A 385 2.47 -26.57 -38.43
C ARG A 385 2.67 -26.93 -36.95
N ALA A 386 3.90 -26.81 -36.45
CA ALA A 386 4.19 -27.01 -35.04
C ALA A 386 3.47 -25.95 -34.17
N ALA A 387 3.45 -24.69 -34.61
CA ALA A 387 2.71 -23.61 -33.98
C ALA A 387 1.21 -23.88 -33.89
N GLU A 388 0.58 -24.37 -34.96
CA GLU A 388 -0.83 -24.77 -34.97
C GLU A 388 -1.12 -25.90 -33.96
N THR A 389 -0.19 -26.84 -33.83
CA THR A 389 -0.33 -27.99 -32.93
C THR A 389 -0.14 -27.59 -31.46
N ILE A 390 0.76 -26.64 -31.19
CA ILE A 390 1.15 -26.21 -29.83
C ILE A 390 0.30 -25.00 -29.36
N GLY A 391 -0.35 -24.28 -30.28
CA GLY A 391 -1.13 -23.08 -29.98
C GLY A 391 -0.28 -21.81 -29.76
N VAL A 392 0.89 -21.72 -30.41
CA VAL A 392 1.79 -20.55 -30.36
C VAL A 392 1.84 -19.81 -31.70
N ASP A 393 2.35 -18.58 -31.70
CA ASP A 393 2.68 -17.89 -32.95
C ASP A 393 3.77 -18.65 -33.74
N GLY A 394 3.68 -18.62 -35.08
CA GLY A 394 4.63 -19.29 -35.98
C GLY A 394 6.08 -18.87 -35.74
N LYS A 395 6.32 -17.59 -35.39
CA LYS A 395 7.64 -17.06 -35.03
C LYS A 395 8.14 -17.69 -33.73
N VAL A 396 7.29 -17.81 -32.72
CA VAL A 396 7.66 -18.42 -31.42
C VAL A 396 8.01 -19.89 -31.59
N ALA A 397 7.24 -20.64 -32.39
CA ALA A 397 7.57 -22.04 -32.71
C ALA A 397 8.89 -22.17 -33.48
N ALA A 398 9.16 -21.29 -34.44
CA ALA A 398 10.40 -21.28 -35.20
C ALA A 398 11.61 -20.99 -34.29
N LEU A 399 11.52 -19.96 -33.45
CA LEU A 399 12.58 -19.60 -32.51
C LEU A 399 12.81 -20.70 -31.46
N ALA A 400 11.75 -21.30 -30.89
CA ALA A 400 11.87 -22.42 -29.95
C ALA A 400 12.53 -23.66 -30.60
N GLY A 401 12.15 -23.96 -31.85
CA GLY A 401 12.76 -25.04 -32.63
C GLY A 401 14.25 -24.79 -32.91
N ALA A 402 14.60 -23.55 -33.28
CA ALA A 402 15.99 -23.14 -33.45
C ALA A 402 16.78 -23.25 -32.13
N GLU A 403 16.26 -22.73 -31.01
CA GLU A 403 16.89 -22.82 -29.70
C GLU A 403 17.16 -24.29 -29.30
N PHE A 404 16.18 -25.18 -29.48
CA PHE A 404 16.33 -26.61 -29.20
C PHE A 404 17.40 -27.28 -30.09
N VAL A 405 17.40 -27.00 -31.39
CA VAL A 405 18.41 -27.54 -32.31
C VAL A 405 19.81 -26.98 -31.99
N GLY A 406 19.91 -25.74 -31.50
CA GLY A 406 21.16 -25.16 -30.99
C GLY A 406 21.76 -25.92 -29.81
N ILE A 407 20.93 -26.45 -28.90
CA ILE A 407 21.36 -27.33 -27.80
C ILE A 407 21.99 -28.62 -28.36
N ILE A 408 21.36 -29.23 -29.38
CA ILE A 408 21.90 -30.43 -30.06
C ILE A 408 23.23 -30.11 -30.76
N GLY A 409 23.32 -28.96 -31.44
CA GLY A 409 24.55 -28.50 -32.10
C GLY A 409 25.73 -28.35 -31.15
N SER A 410 25.48 -27.96 -29.91
CA SER A 410 26.52 -27.83 -28.89
C SER A 410 27.20 -29.19 -28.58
N ILE A 411 26.41 -30.26 -28.55
CA ILE A 411 26.91 -31.64 -28.35
C ILE A 411 27.72 -32.10 -29.57
N LEU A 412 27.21 -31.84 -30.78
CA LEU A 412 27.90 -32.21 -32.02
C LEU A 412 29.22 -31.45 -32.20
N LYS A 413 29.27 -30.16 -31.83
CA LYS A 413 30.49 -29.36 -31.85
C LYS A 413 31.50 -29.87 -30.83
N ALA A 414 31.07 -30.13 -29.59
CA ALA A 414 31.94 -30.68 -28.55
C ALA A 414 32.53 -32.05 -28.93
N GLY A 415 31.74 -32.89 -29.60
CA GLY A 415 32.19 -34.18 -30.13
C GLY A 415 32.97 -34.11 -31.45
N GLY A 416 33.20 -32.92 -32.00
CA GLY A 416 33.99 -32.73 -33.23
C GLY A 416 33.30 -33.11 -34.54
N ALA A 417 31.98 -33.35 -34.53
CA ALA A 417 31.20 -33.67 -35.73
C ALA A 417 31.03 -32.45 -36.66
N ILE A 418 30.99 -31.26 -36.06
CA ILE A 418 30.82 -29.97 -36.72
C ILE A 418 31.80 -28.97 -36.12
N SER A 419 32.25 -28.02 -36.94
CA SER A 419 33.17 -26.97 -36.50
C SER A 419 32.46 -25.79 -35.81
N GLU A 420 31.23 -25.49 -36.24
CA GLU A 420 30.46 -24.33 -35.80
C GLU A 420 28.97 -24.65 -35.69
N ILE A 421 28.30 -24.02 -34.72
CA ILE A 421 26.84 -24.16 -34.53
C ILE A 421 26.08 -23.17 -35.43
N GLY A 422 26.73 -22.07 -35.84
CA GLY A 422 26.13 -20.98 -36.60
C GLY A 422 25.46 -19.89 -35.75
N LEU A 423 25.63 -19.92 -34.43
CA LEU A 423 25.15 -18.93 -33.45
C LEU A 423 26.28 -18.21 -32.70
N GLU A 424 27.52 -18.44 -33.11
CA GLU A 424 28.69 -17.90 -32.41
C GLU A 424 28.71 -16.37 -32.56
N ARG A 425 28.88 -15.65 -31.44
CA ARG A 425 29.03 -14.19 -31.48
C ARG A 425 30.14 -13.87 -32.49
N PRO A 426 29.91 -12.91 -33.42
CA PRO A 426 30.99 -12.47 -34.30
C PRO A 426 32.18 -12.09 -33.43
N LYS A 427 33.40 -12.46 -33.86
CA LYS A 427 34.64 -12.10 -33.15
C LYS A 427 34.56 -10.61 -32.79
N PRO A 428 34.83 -10.22 -31.52
CA PRO A 428 34.80 -8.83 -31.15
C PRO A 428 35.68 -8.04 -32.12
N VAL A 429 35.12 -6.99 -32.71
CA VAL A 429 35.86 -6.07 -33.57
C VAL A 429 37.01 -5.54 -32.72
N ALA A 430 38.25 -5.64 -33.23
CA ALA A 430 39.41 -5.11 -32.53
C ALA A 430 39.11 -3.66 -32.14
N GLU A 431 39.31 -3.33 -30.85
CA GLU A 431 39.11 -1.97 -30.37
C GLU A 431 39.86 -0.99 -31.29
N PRO A 432 39.23 0.12 -31.70
CA PRO A 432 39.92 1.12 -32.50
C PRO A 432 41.17 1.55 -31.73
N GLN A 433 42.34 1.37 -32.35
CA GLN A 433 43.59 1.85 -31.76
C GLN A 433 43.42 3.33 -31.40
N PRO A 434 43.79 3.75 -30.19
CA PRO A 434 43.70 5.15 -29.81
C PRO A 434 44.50 5.96 -30.82
N ALA A 435 43.83 6.89 -31.50
CA ALA A 435 44.47 7.84 -32.38
C ALA A 435 45.58 8.55 -31.59
N SER A 436 46.81 8.50 -32.11
CA SER A 436 47.95 9.23 -31.58
C SER A 436 47.54 10.67 -31.33
N SER A 437 47.61 11.10 -30.07
CA SER A 437 47.23 12.42 -29.61
C SER A 437 48.15 13.49 -30.23
N ASN A 438 47.75 14.08 -31.35
CA ASN A 438 48.18 15.42 -31.74
C ASN A 438 47.03 16.38 -31.42
N ASN A 439 46.92 16.77 -30.14
CA ASN A 439 46.03 17.82 -29.69
C ASN A 439 46.53 19.17 -30.21
N ILE A 440 45.89 19.72 -31.25
CA ILE A 440 45.87 21.16 -31.50
C ILE A 440 44.62 21.70 -30.81
N ILE A 441 44.82 22.36 -29.68
CA ILE A 441 43.77 23.16 -29.03
C ILE A 441 43.62 24.45 -29.85
N ILE A 442 42.47 24.64 -30.49
CA ILE A 442 42.07 25.96 -31.00
C ILE A 442 41.18 26.58 -29.93
N ALA A 443 41.72 27.58 -29.22
CA ALA A 443 40.94 28.45 -28.36
C ALA A 443 40.20 29.47 -29.24
N VAL A 444 38.88 29.52 -29.11
CA VAL A 444 38.06 30.60 -29.70
C VAL A 444 37.82 31.62 -28.60
N GLY A 445 38.29 32.85 -28.85
CA GLY A 445 37.93 34.06 -28.11
C GLY A 445 36.82 34.83 -28.79
#